data_AF-A0A2K8P630-F1
#
_entry.id   AF-A0A2K8P630-F1
#
_cell.length_a   1.000
_cell.length_b   1.000
_cell.length_c   1.000
_cell.angle_alpha   90.00
_cell.angle_beta   90.00
_cell.angle_gamma   90.00
#
_symmetry.space_group_name_H-M   'P 1'
#
loop_
_entity.id
_entity.type
_entity.pdbx_description
1 polymer ?
#
loop_
_entity_poly.entity_id
_entity_poly.type
_entity_poly.pdbx_seq_one_letter_code
_entity_poly.pdbx_strand_id
1 'polypeptide(L)'
;MINRLDTIFWAYFNEYIKKDSSQIFKKINNDLKEKVNEIYDVTYYSLFQFQLWKNESLINIEPEKYTEISNYIIENYKELFTFTFQDKNVESKFKEIDEIQKSFIKEVIEEFVLNHIIKTSFISSEDISQNYYWNFASLCALTSKFEYDINFKNDKESKYYYSIVYPFLITMVMIDVLKPADMVDKIKKVFTRKNISEAYKKGRELSSEEKEWLAPTIQFLKNEDELNAFILNFKKDNWENINIKQKFKIIHELSKITTIFLRDNLKNISVISEGDEVYEALYAYLPLFLSSSKEQGKINIKTFDGALKTVHSMCPINQKDFNPAWTIKHSKKFKEYKKIKFRAEKLMDFVARVRYSTYYMEMVNKTKRNNGVLGDCLISFKKVGIVKTMNFYSEIDGKFEFNYKNVKFKSINLDTKNFQKLLTKADRFEEIADYNSQMSIMLKILSLTITIDPKAPKTFEYSWETLIKYYIIAFGPYKKNMMSYTYKDLELIEFKINKLLTQYKKLQQKEKVIDSIGVLYKLQHFK
;
A
#
# COMPACT_ATOMS: atom_id res chain seq x y z
N MET A 1 15.77 -2.49 -13.01
CA MET A 1 15.72 -3.75 -12.26
C MET A 1 15.68 -3.43 -10.77
N ILE A 2 14.67 -3.89 -10.01
CA ILE A 2 14.65 -3.70 -8.55
C ILE A 2 15.47 -4.81 -7.93
N ASN A 3 16.75 -4.55 -7.71
CA ASN A 3 17.67 -5.56 -7.20
C ASN A 3 17.75 -5.53 -5.68
N ARG A 4 16.75 -6.12 -5.02
CA ARG A 4 16.64 -6.18 -3.55
C ARG A 4 17.34 -7.43 -3.01
N LEU A 5 18.67 -7.44 -3.10
CA LEU A 5 19.49 -8.63 -2.78
C LEU A 5 20.03 -8.66 -1.35
N ASP A 6 20.06 -7.49 -0.71
CA ASP A 6 20.61 -7.28 0.64
C ASP A 6 19.51 -6.82 1.62
N THR A 7 18.34 -7.46 1.56
CA THR A 7 17.21 -7.15 2.44
C THR A 7 17.21 -8.02 3.70
N ILE A 8 16.37 -7.66 4.67
CA ILE A 8 16.23 -8.45 5.90
C ILE A 8 15.79 -9.88 5.59
N PHE A 9 14.95 -10.07 4.58
CA PHE A 9 14.58 -11.39 4.08
C PHE A 9 15.80 -12.22 3.67
N TRP A 10 16.69 -11.68 2.84
CA TRP A 10 17.90 -12.39 2.41
C TRP A 10 18.90 -12.64 3.56
N ALA A 11 18.92 -11.78 4.58
CA ALA A 11 19.71 -12.02 5.79
C ALA A 11 19.22 -13.26 6.58
N TYR A 12 17.94 -13.61 6.47
CA TYR A 12 17.32 -14.74 7.17
C TYR A 12 16.90 -15.90 6.25
N PHE A 13 17.06 -15.78 4.93
CA PHE A 13 16.61 -16.78 3.95
C PHE A 13 17.06 -18.21 4.28
N ASN A 14 18.34 -18.39 4.64
CA ASN A 14 18.87 -19.69 5.01
C ASN A 14 18.21 -20.33 6.24
N GLU A 15 17.57 -19.54 7.12
CA GLU A 15 16.82 -20.11 8.26
C GLU A 15 15.52 -20.78 7.79
N TYR A 16 14.96 -20.34 6.66
CA TYR A 16 13.73 -20.88 6.10
C TYR A 16 13.97 -22.14 5.26
N ILE A 17 14.98 -22.12 4.39
CA ILE A 17 15.31 -23.27 3.50
C ILE A 17 16.07 -24.40 4.20
N LYS A 18 16.53 -24.21 5.45
CA LYS A 18 17.36 -25.20 6.19
C LYS A 18 16.67 -26.54 6.41
N LYS A 19 15.35 -26.59 6.32
CA LYS A 19 14.53 -27.80 6.46
C LYS A 19 14.09 -28.38 5.12
N ASP A 20 14.28 -27.67 4.03
CA ASP A 20 13.87 -28.12 2.69
C ASP A 20 15.03 -28.89 2.03
N SER A 21 14.74 -30.10 1.57
CA SER A 21 15.64 -30.96 0.80
C SER A 21 15.83 -30.50 -0.65
N SER A 22 15.17 -29.41 -1.03
CA SER A 22 15.11 -28.83 -2.35
C SER A 22 16.49 -28.61 -2.97
N GLN A 23 16.72 -29.15 -4.17
CA GLN A 23 18.02 -29.03 -4.82
C GLN A 23 18.28 -27.60 -5.33
N ILE A 24 17.22 -26.86 -5.66
CA ILE A 24 17.31 -25.51 -6.26
C ILE A 24 17.96 -24.49 -5.32
N PHE A 25 17.90 -24.69 -3.99
CA PHE A 25 18.44 -23.74 -3.00
C PHE A 25 19.85 -24.08 -2.48
N LYS A 26 20.51 -25.13 -3.02
CA LYS A 26 21.86 -25.53 -2.59
C LYS A 26 22.93 -24.45 -2.82
N LYS A 27 22.81 -23.66 -3.90
CA LYS A 27 23.75 -22.59 -4.24
C LYS A 27 23.02 -21.27 -4.50
N ILE A 28 23.01 -20.39 -3.50
CA ILE A 28 22.37 -19.08 -3.60
C ILE A 28 23.32 -18.09 -4.31
N ASN A 29 23.02 -17.76 -5.57
CA ASN A 29 23.67 -16.70 -6.34
C ASN A 29 22.69 -15.55 -6.65
N ASN A 30 23.16 -14.46 -7.25
CA ASN A 30 22.31 -13.30 -7.54
C ASN A 30 21.18 -13.61 -8.54
N ASP A 31 21.42 -14.47 -9.54
CA ASP A 31 20.38 -14.88 -10.50
C ASP A 31 19.23 -15.61 -9.79
N LEU A 32 19.54 -16.57 -8.91
CA LEU A 32 18.55 -17.27 -8.11
C LEU A 32 17.78 -16.30 -7.22
N LYS A 33 18.47 -15.35 -6.57
CA LYS A 33 17.81 -14.33 -5.75
C LYS A 33 16.84 -13.48 -6.54
N GLU A 34 17.21 -13.06 -7.75
CA GLU A 34 16.36 -12.29 -8.65
C GLU A 34 15.12 -13.08 -9.07
N LYS A 35 15.29 -14.35 -9.47
CA LYS A 35 14.18 -15.27 -9.82
C LYS A 35 13.24 -15.51 -8.64
N VAL A 36 13.78 -15.83 -7.45
CA VAL A 36 12.98 -16.06 -6.23
C VAL A 36 12.24 -14.79 -5.82
N ASN A 37 12.86 -13.61 -5.90
CA ASN A 37 12.19 -12.34 -5.61
C ASN A 37 11.01 -12.10 -6.55
N GLU A 38 11.18 -12.36 -7.85
CA GLU A 38 10.12 -12.24 -8.85
C GLU A 38 8.97 -13.21 -8.56
N ILE A 39 9.26 -14.52 -8.41
CA ILE A 39 8.25 -15.54 -8.10
C ILE A 39 7.52 -15.19 -6.80
N TYR A 40 8.23 -14.74 -5.77
CA TYR A 40 7.61 -14.37 -4.50
C TYR A 40 6.62 -13.21 -4.67
N ASP A 41 7.04 -12.11 -5.32
CA ASP A 41 6.20 -10.93 -5.49
C ASP A 41 4.98 -11.24 -6.36
N VAL A 42 5.15 -12.06 -7.40
CA VAL A 42 4.07 -12.58 -8.25
C VAL A 42 3.12 -13.41 -7.39
N THR A 43 3.60 -14.46 -6.74
CA THR A 43 2.79 -15.35 -5.89
C THR A 43 2.01 -14.57 -4.83
N TYR A 44 2.65 -13.60 -4.17
CA TYR A 44 2.00 -12.78 -3.14
C TYR A 44 0.84 -11.95 -3.72
N TYR A 45 0.96 -11.43 -4.95
CA TYR A 45 -0.15 -10.79 -5.65
C TYR A 45 -1.22 -11.81 -6.08
N SER A 46 -0.79 -12.95 -6.62
CA SER A 46 -1.68 -13.99 -7.13
C SER A 46 -2.63 -14.53 -6.08
N LEU A 47 -2.25 -14.59 -4.81
CA LEU A 47 -3.15 -15.03 -3.74
C LEU A 47 -4.40 -14.14 -3.58
N PHE A 48 -4.33 -12.85 -3.96
CA PHE A 48 -5.53 -11.98 -3.99
C PHE A 48 -6.39 -12.23 -5.24
N GLN A 49 -5.75 -12.53 -6.37
CA GLN A 49 -6.47 -12.86 -7.60
C GLN A 49 -7.10 -14.26 -7.56
N PHE A 50 -6.47 -15.19 -6.85
CA PHE A 50 -7.02 -16.51 -6.54
C PHE A 50 -8.26 -16.39 -5.64
N GLN A 51 -8.27 -15.47 -4.67
CA GLN A 51 -9.48 -15.16 -3.88
C GLN A 51 -10.63 -14.65 -4.75
N LEU A 52 -10.36 -13.78 -5.73
CA LEU A 52 -11.37 -13.35 -6.70
C LEU A 52 -11.86 -14.51 -7.56
N TRP A 53 -10.95 -15.35 -8.05
CA TRP A 53 -11.30 -16.52 -8.88
C TRP A 53 -12.20 -17.52 -8.13
N LYS A 54 -11.94 -17.74 -6.84
CA LYS A 54 -12.74 -18.62 -5.99
C LYS A 54 -13.96 -17.96 -5.37
N ASN A 55 -14.05 -16.63 -5.44
CA ASN A 55 -14.99 -15.82 -4.67
C ASN A 55 -15.00 -16.14 -3.16
N GLU A 56 -13.82 -16.34 -2.58
CA GLU A 56 -13.68 -16.72 -1.17
C GLU A 56 -12.48 -16.02 -0.53
N SER A 57 -12.66 -15.45 0.67
CA SER A 57 -11.55 -14.89 1.44
C SER A 57 -10.55 -15.97 1.88
N LEU A 58 -9.25 -15.66 1.76
CA LEU A 58 -8.18 -16.58 2.17
C LEU A 58 -7.90 -16.47 3.67
N ILE A 59 -8.38 -17.43 4.45
CA ILE A 59 -8.16 -17.49 5.91
C ILE A 59 -6.91 -18.29 6.31
N ASN A 60 -6.51 -19.24 5.48
CA ASN A 60 -5.29 -20.03 5.58
C ASN A 60 -4.91 -20.54 4.18
N ILE A 61 -3.73 -21.15 4.05
CA ILE A 61 -3.37 -21.93 2.86
C ILE A 61 -2.98 -23.32 3.35
N GLU A 62 -3.82 -24.29 3.07
CA GLU A 62 -3.59 -25.68 3.43
C GLU A 62 -2.62 -26.32 2.41
N PRO A 63 -1.69 -27.20 2.83
CA PRO A 63 -0.74 -27.87 1.92
C PRO A 63 -1.40 -28.53 0.71
N GLU A 64 -2.62 -29.05 0.88
CA GLU A 64 -3.42 -29.70 -0.15
C GLU A 64 -3.78 -28.73 -1.31
N LYS A 65 -3.85 -27.42 -1.04
CA LYS A 65 -4.14 -26.38 -2.03
C LYS A 65 -2.89 -25.88 -2.77
N TYR A 66 -1.68 -26.32 -2.38
CA TYR A 66 -0.44 -25.78 -2.96
C TYR A 66 -0.36 -26.02 -4.46
N THR A 67 -0.66 -27.24 -4.90
CA THR A 67 -0.66 -27.63 -6.32
C THR A 67 -1.70 -26.86 -7.13
N GLU A 68 -2.88 -26.63 -6.57
CA GLU A 68 -3.92 -25.84 -7.23
C GLU A 68 -3.47 -24.38 -7.42
N ILE A 69 -2.92 -23.77 -6.37
CA ILE A 69 -2.44 -22.39 -6.39
C ILE A 69 -1.26 -22.24 -7.35
N SER A 70 -0.29 -23.17 -7.31
CA SER A 70 0.89 -23.11 -8.17
C SER A 70 0.53 -23.27 -9.64
N ASN A 71 -0.38 -24.20 -9.98
CA ASN A 71 -0.87 -24.39 -11.35
C ASN A 71 -1.59 -23.11 -11.84
N TYR A 72 -2.50 -22.54 -11.03
CA TYR A 72 -3.16 -21.27 -11.36
C TYR A 72 -2.15 -20.14 -11.65
N ILE A 73 -1.10 -20.03 -10.83
CA ILE A 73 -0.05 -19.01 -11.01
C ILE A 73 0.73 -19.23 -12.30
N ILE A 74 1.07 -20.47 -12.63
CA ILE A 74 1.85 -20.81 -13.82
C ILE A 74 1.04 -20.53 -15.09
N GLU A 75 -0.23 -20.93 -15.11
CA GLU A 75 -1.14 -20.70 -16.25
C GLU A 75 -1.34 -19.21 -16.54
N ASN A 76 -1.32 -18.35 -15.51
CA ASN A 76 -1.58 -16.92 -15.61
C ASN A 76 -0.33 -16.04 -15.37
N TYR A 77 0.88 -16.62 -15.45
CA TYR A 77 2.09 -15.98 -14.92
C TYR A 77 2.40 -14.63 -15.58
N LYS A 78 2.22 -14.52 -16.89
CA LYS A 78 2.55 -13.32 -17.67
C LYS A 78 1.66 -12.13 -17.27
N GLU A 79 0.35 -12.38 -17.15
CA GLU A 79 -0.63 -11.41 -16.68
C GLU A 79 -0.33 -11.03 -15.23
N LEU A 80 -0.15 -12.01 -14.35
CA LEU A 80 0.19 -11.79 -12.95
C LEU A 80 1.47 -10.98 -12.75
N PHE A 81 2.51 -11.26 -13.54
CA PHE A 81 3.75 -10.49 -13.57
C PHE A 81 3.47 -9.04 -13.98
N THR A 82 2.73 -8.85 -15.07
CA THR A 82 2.37 -7.52 -15.59
C THR A 82 1.67 -6.72 -14.50
N PHE A 83 0.66 -7.28 -13.83
CA PHE A 83 -0.08 -6.63 -12.75
C PHE A 83 0.77 -6.38 -11.48
N THR A 84 1.68 -7.28 -11.14
CA THR A 84 2.60 -7.14 -10.00
C THR A 84 3.58 -5.97 -10.20
N PHE A 85 4.00 -5.75 -11.46
CA PHE A 85 5.07 -4.83 -11.83
C PHE A 85 4.63 -3.65 -12.73
N GLN A 86 3.33 -3.37 -12.90
CA GLN A 86 2.77 -2.31 -13.80
C GLN A 86 3.46 -0.95 -13.75
N ASP A 87 4.02 -0.60 -12.60
CA ASP A 87 4.70 0.67 -12.36
C ASP A 87 6.17 0.69 -12.80
N LYS A 88 6.68 -0.39 -13.42
CA LYS A 88 8.10 -0.58 -13.69
C LYS A 88 8.35 -1.05 -15.11
N ASN A 89 9.37 -0.46 -15.74
CA ASN A 89 10.05 -1.04 -16.90
C ASN A 89 10.96 -2.18 -16.42
N VAL A 90 10.39 -3.23 -15.83
CA VAL A 90 11.11 -4.43 -15.38
C VAL A 90 10.77 -5.56 -16.33
N GLU A 91 11.81 -6.11 -16.94
CA GLU A 91 11.68 -7.34 -17.72
C GLU A 91 11.65 -8.54 -16.78
N SER A 92 10.72 -9.46 -17.05
CA SER A 92 10.63 -10.74 -16.36
C SER A 92 11.86 -11.59 -16.62
N LYS A 93 12.27 -12.36 -15.62
CA LYS A 93 13.26 -13.44 -15.75
C LYS A 93 12.72 -14.67 -16.47
N PHE A 94 11.41 -14.75 -16.68
CA PHE A 94 10.69 -15.87 -17.29
C PHE A 94 9.95 -15.38 -18.55
N LYS A 95 10.69 -14.98 -19.59
CA LYS A 95 10.13 -14.43 -20.83
C LYS A 95 9.33 -15.46 -21.63
N GLU A 96 9.84 -16.69 -21.69
CA GLU A 96 9.22 -17.85 -22.34
C GLU A 96 9.22 -19.01 -21.36
N ILE A 97 8.05 -19.35 -20.83
CA ILE A 97 7.91 -20.34 -19.75
C ILE A 97 7.79 -21.75 -20.36
N ASP A 98 8.94 -22.35 -20.67
CA ASP A 98 9.05 -23.76 -21.02
C ASP A 98 8.79 -24.69 -19.82
N GLU A 99 8.73 -26.00 -20.05
CA GLU A 99 8.46 -26.99 -18.98
C GLU A 99 9.52 -26.97 -17.84
N ILE A 100 10.77 -26.61 -18.15
CA ILE A 100 11.83 -26.49 -17.14
C ILE A 100 11.53 -25.29 -16.23
N GLN A 101 11.16 -24.15 -16.81
CA GLN A 101 10.77 -22.96 -16.07
C GLN A 101 9.47 -23.17 -15.30
N LYS A 102 8.47 -23.84 -15.87
CA LYS A 102 7.24 -24.21 -15.14
C LYS A 102 7.57 -25.03 -13.91
N SER A 103 8.39 -26.06 -14.06
CA SER A 103 8.83 -26.92 -12.95
C SER A 103 9.57 -26.10 -11.88
N PHE A 104 10.51 -25.25 -12.29
CA PHE A 104 11.24 -24.38 -11.36
C PHE A 104 10.31 -23.41 -10.61
N ILE A 105 9.39 -22.75 -11.31
CA ILE A 105 8.43 -21.83 -10.70
C ILE A 105 7.57 -22.59 -9.69
N LYS A 106 7.06 -23.78 -10.08
CA LYS A 106 6.26 -24.65 -9.22
C LYS A 106 6.98 -25.03 -7.94
N GLU A 107 8.20 -25.57 -8.06
CA GLU A 107 9.04 -25.99 -6.93
C GLU A 107 9.31 -24.81 -5.97
N VAL A 108 9.66 -23.63 -6.50
CA VAL A 108 9.86 -22.43 -5.68
C VAL A 108 8.57 -22.01 -4.94
N ILE A 109 7.42 -22.08 -5.61
CA ILE A 109 6.12 -21.70 -5.01
C ILE A 109 5.77 -22.65 -3.86
N GLU A 110 5.74 -23.94 -4.14
CA GLU A 110 5.21 -24.98 -3.24
C GLU A 110 6.16 -25.27 -2.09
N GLU A 111 7.45 -25.45 -2.37
CA GLU A 111 8.41 -25.84 -1.33
C GLU A 111 8.79 -24.65 -0.45
N PHE A 112 8.82 -23.43 -1.00
CA PHE A 112 9.34 -22.27 -0.28
C PHE A 112 8.33 -21.13 -0.08
N VAL A 113 7.81 -20.53 -1.16
CA VAL A 113 7.10 -19.24 -1.07
C VAL A 113 5.81 -19.35 -0.25
N LEU A 114 4.95 -20.34 -0.53
CA LEU A 114 3.69 -20.52 0.20
C LEU A 114 3.95 -20.80 1.68
N ASN A 115 4.88 -21.71 1.97
CA ASN A 115 5.33 -22.02 3.33
C ASN A 115 5.81 -20.78 4.09
N HIS A 116 6.56 -19.91 3.42
CA HIS A 116 7.03 -18.67 4.01
C HIS A 116 5.89 -17.67 4.24
N ILE A 117 4.98 -17.50 3.28
CA ILE A 117 3.82 -16.60 3.40
C ILE A 117 2.94 -17.00 4.58
N ILE A 118 2.59 -18.29 4.70
CA ILE A 118 1.76 -18.81 5.80
C ILE A 118 2.33 -18.44 7.16
N LYS A 119 3.64 -18.62 7.35
CA LYS A 119 4.32 -18.38 8.63
C LYS A 119 4.46 -16.90 8.99
N THR A 120 4.41 -16.00 8.01
CA THR A 120 4.90 -14.61 8.19
C THR A 120 3.90 -13.53 7.81
N SER A 121 2.84 -13.88 7.09
CA SER A 121 1.98 -12.91 6.43
C SER A 121 0.51 -13.03 6.83
N PHE A 122 0.07 -14.05 7.59
CA PHE A 122 -1.30 -14.10 8.11
C PHE A 122 -1.43 -13.30 9.41
N ILE A 123 -2.47 -12.48 9.50
CA ILE A 123 -2.78 -11.63 10.65
C ILE A 123 -4.08 -12.12 11.28
N SER A 124 -4.06 -12.32 12.60
CA SER A 124 -5.27 -12.61 13.37
C SER A 124 -6.10 -11.34 13.58
N SER A 125 -7.43 -11.49 13.49
CA SER A 125 -8.41 -10.46 13.90
C SER A 125 -8.34 -10.10 15.40
N GLU A 126 -7.62 -10.84 16.23
CA GLU A 126 -7.33 -10.46 17.62
C GLU A 126 -6.09 -9.55 17.73
N ASP A 127 -5.19 -9.62 16.74
CA ASP A 127 -3.97 -8.82 16.63
C ASP A 127 -4.25 -7.49 15.90
N ILE A 128 -5.44 -6.90 16.12
CA ILE A 128 -5.79 -5.60 15.56
C ILE A 128 -4.73 -4.59 15.99
N SER A 129 -3.91 -4.17 15.02
CA SER A 129 -2.97 -3.09 15.22
C SER A 129 -3.76 -1.83 15.57
N GLN A 130 -3.51 -1.24 16.74
CA GLN A 130 -4.07 0.07 17.08
C GLN A 130 -3.37 1.20 16.29
N ASN A 131 -2.36 0.88 15.48
CA ASN A 131 -1.66 1.87 14.67
C ASN A 131 -2.50 2.24 13.43
N TYR A 132 -3.16 3.40 13.50
CA TYR A 132 -3.92 3.98 12.39
C TYR A 132 -3.15 3.99 11.06
N TYR A 133 -1.87 4.40 11.06
CA TYR A 133 -1.08 4.50 9.84
C TYR A 133 -0.87 3.14 9.18
N TRP A 134 -0.64 2.09 9.99
CA TRP A 134 -0.49 0.73 9.49
C TRP A 134 -1.78 0.18 8.90
N ASN A 135 -2.92 0.42 9.57
CA ASN A 135 -4.21 -0.05 9.10
C ASN A 135 -4.65 0.69 7.83
N PHE A 136 -4.42 2.01 7.76
CA PHE A 136 -4.75 2.78 6.56
C PHE A 136 -3.87 2.35 5.38
N ALA A 137 -2.57 2.16 5.60
CA ALA A 137 -1.69 1.59 4.59
C ALA A 137 -2.16 0.19 4.15
N SER A 138 -2.60 -0.65 5.08
CA SER A 138 -3.13 -1.98 4.77
C SER A 138 -4.40 -1.90 3.93
N LEU A 139 -5.31 -0.97 4.23
CA LEU A 139 -6.51 -0.73 3.44
C LEU A 139 -6.19 -0.25 2.02
N CYS A 140 -5.25 0.69 1.86
CA CYS A 140 -4.80 1.14 0.53
C CYS A 140 -4.12 0.01 -0.26
N ALA A 141 -3.31 -0.82 0.40
CA ALA A 141 -2.70 -1.98 -0.23
C ALA A 141 -3.74 -3.00 -0.66
N LEU A 142 -4.73 -3.31 0.18
CA LEU A 142 -5.84 -4.22 -0.14
C LEU A 142 -6.62 -3.71 -1.34
N THR A 143 -7.02 -2.43 -1.30
CA THR A 143 -7.69 -1.72 -2.40
C THR A 143 -6.89 -1.83 -3.70
N SER A 144 -5.57 -1.71 -3.62
CA SER A 144 -4.69 -1.85 -4.78
C SER A 144 -4.54 -3.28 -5.29
N LYS A 145 -4.59 -4.29 -4.42
CA LYS A 145 -4.50 -5.71 -4.79
C LYS A 145 -5.78 -6.22 -5.47
N PHE A 146 -6.90 -5.63 -5.09
CA PHE A 146 -8.22 -5.90 -5.66
C PHE A 146 -8.65 -4.85 -6.69
N GLU A 147 -7.75 -3.99 -7.19
CA GLU A 147 -8.15 -2.97 -8.18
C GLU A 147 -8.77 -3.59 -9.41
N TYR A 148 -8.08 -4.56 -10.01
CA TYR A 148 -8.53 -5.28 -11.20
C TYR A 148 -8.75 -6.76 -10.89
N ASP A 149 -9.67 -7.37 -11.62
CA ASP A 149 -9.83 -8.82 -11.68
C ASP A 149 -9.16 -9.35 -12.95
N ILE A 150 -8.02 -10.04 -12.80
CA ILE A 150 -7.31 -10.59 -13.96
C ILE A 150 -8.05 -11.78 -14.58
N ASN A 151 -8.93 -12.43 -13.82
CA ASN A 151 -9.67 -13.60 -14.27
C ASN A 151 -10.82 -13.21 -15.20
N PHE A 152 -11.12 -11.92 -15.32
CA PHE A 152 -12.21 -11.41 -16.13
C PHE A 152 -11.72 -10.31 -17.09
N LYS A 153 -11.29 -10.74 -18.29
CA LYS A 153 -10.80 -9.87 -19.37
C LYS A 153 -11.87 -9.66 -20.46
N ASN A 154 -12.00 -8.43 -20.95
CA ASN A 154 -12.70 -8.19 -22.21
C ASN A 154 -11.76 -8.52 -23.38
N ASP A 155 -11.96 -9.67 -24.02
CA ASP A 155 -11.11 -10.10 -25.14
C ASP A 155 -11.18 -9.16 -26.35
N LYS A 156 -12.32 -8.48 -26.56
CA LYS A 156 -12.51 -7.54 -27.69
C LYS A 156 -11.73 -6.25 -27.49
N GLU A 157 -11.63 -5.77 -26.25
CA GLU A 157 -10.98 -4.48 -25.91
C GLU A 157 -9.59 -4.66 -25.32
N SER A 158 -9.14 -5.90 -25.09
CA SER A 158 -7.91 -6.22 -24.35
C SER A 158 -7.80 -5.47 -23.01
N LYS A 159 -8.94 -5.27 -22.34
CA LYS A 159 -9.07 -4.47 -21.12
C LYS A 159 -9.50 -5.32 -19.94
N TYR A 160 -8.91 -5.04 -18.78
CA TYR A 160 -9.32 -5.64 -17.50
C TYR A 160 -10.30 -4.72 -16.78
N TYR A 161 -11.33 -5.32 -16.20
CA TYR A 161 -12.30 -4.59 -15.39
C TYR A 161 -11.88 -4.51 -13.94
N TYR A 162 -12.39 -3.49 -13.25
CA TYR A 162 -12.29 -3.43 -11.81
C TYR A 162 -13.02 -4.61 -11.18
N SER A 163 -12.44 -5.15 -10.10
CA SER A 163 -13.07 -6.24 -9.36
C SER A 163 -14.36 -5.77 -8.69
N ILE A 164 -15.25 -6.72 -8.39
CA ILE A 164 -16.51 -6.46 -7.68
C ILE A 164 -16.29 -5.81 -6.30
N VAL A 165 -15.18 -6.11 -5.62
CA VAL A 165 -14.90 -5.56 -4.29
C VAL A 165 -14.30 -4.15 -4.32
N TYR A 166 -13.77 -3.71 -5.47
CA TYR A 166 -13.02 -2.46 -5.58
C TYR A 166 -13.86 -1.21 -5.20
N PRO A 167 -15.12 -1.04 -5.64
CA PRO A 167 -15.93 0.11 -5.24
C PRO A 167 -16.13 0.18 -3.71
N PHE A 168 -16.31 -0.96 -3.05
CA PHE A 168 -16.45 -1.02 -1.59
C PHE A 168 -15.16 -0.56 -0.88
N LEU A 169 -14.02 -1.11 -1.28
CA LEU A 169 -12.71 -0.76 -0.71
C LEU A 169 -12.35 0.72 -0.95
N ILE A 170 -12.62 1.25 -2.16
CA ILE A 170 -12.44 2.67 -2.46
C ILE A 170 -13.31 3.53 -1.56
N THR A 171 -14.57 3.14 -1.34
CA THR A 171 -15.47 3.85 -0.43
C THR A 171 -14.87 3.94 0.97
N MET A 172 -14.35 2.82 1.50
CA MET A 172 -13.68 2.80 2.81
C MET A 172 -12.47 3.75 2.88
N VAL A 173 -11.67 3.83 1.82
CA VAL A 173 -10.52 4.75 1.72
C VAL A 173 -10.98 6.20 1.69
N MET A 174 -11.99 6.52 0.87
CA MET A 174 -12.48 7.89 0.66
C MET A 174 -13.08 8.49 1.94
N ILE A 175 -13.84 7.68 2.70
CA ILE A 175 -14.45 8.12 3.96
C ILE A 175 -13.53 7.93 5.17
N ASP A 176 -12.44 7.16 5.02
CA ASP A 176 -11.49 6.81 6.07
C ASP A 176 -12.17 6.21 7.30
N VAL A 177 -12.65 4.98 7.13
CA VAL A 177 -13.34 4.18 8.16
C VAL A 177 -12.53 4.00 9.45
N LEU A 178 -11.22 4.24 9.41
CA LEU A 178 -10.30 4.13 10.54
C LEU A 178 -10.26 5.40 11.40
N LYS A 179 -10.92 6.48 10.96
CA LYS A 179 -11.03 7.73 11.71
C LYS A 179 -12.49 8.21 11.77
N PRO A 180 -13.35 7.57 12.58
CA PRO A 180 -14.79 7.86 12.64
C PRO A 180 -15.15 9.32 12.89
N ALA A 181 -14.31 10.06 13.61
CA ALA A 181 -14.51 11.48 13.87
C ALA A 181 -14.54 12.36 12.60
N ASP A 182 -13.90 11.91 11.50
CA ASP A 182 -13.80 12.67 10.25
C ASP A 182 -14.74 12.12 9.15
N MET A 183 -15.40 10.97 9.37
CA MET A 183 -16.12 10.25 8.31
C MET A 183 -17.26 11.08 7.72
N VAL A 184 -18.09 11.71 8.56
CA VAL A 184 -19.22 12.56 8.11
C VAL A 184 -18.72 13.70 7.21
N ASP A 185 -17.65 14.39 7.61
CA ASP A 185 -17.08 15.48 6.83
C ASP A 185 -16.52 15.00 5.49
N LYS A 186 -15.89 13.82 5.47
CA LYS A 186 -15.38 13.22 4.23
C LYS A 186 -16.51 12.82 3.30
N ILE A 187 -17.58 12.21 3.81
CA ILE A 187 -18.76 11.84 3.03
C ILE A 187 -19.37 13.09 2.38
N LYS A 188 -19.59 14.15 3.18
CA LYS A 188 -20.14 15.43 2.69
C LYS A 188 -19.25 16.14 1.68
N LYS A 189 -17.94 15.89 1.65
CA LYS A 189 -17.00 16.46 0.67
C LYS A 189 -16.92 15.62 -0.62
N VAL A 190 -17.02 14.30 -0.52
CA VAL A 190 -16.87 13.38 -1.66
C VAL A 190 -18.19 13.24 -2.42
N PHE A 191 -19.27 12.90 -1.72
CA PHE A 191 -20.56 12.52 -2.32
C PHE A 191 -21.49 13.72 -2.51
N THR A 192 -20.95 14.85 -3.00
CA THR A 192 -21.76 16.03 -3.31
C THR A 192 -22.50 15.87 -4.63
N ARG A 193 -23.65 16.54 -4.79
CA ARG A 193 -24.37 16.60 -6.08
C ARG A 193 -23.47 17.07 -7.22
N LYS A 194 -22.55 18.02 -6.96
CA LYS A 194 -21.58 18.51 -7.94
C LYS A 194 -20.64 17.40 -8.40
N ASN A 195 -19.99 16.70 -7.47
CA ASN A 195 -19.02 15.65 -7.78
C ASN A 195 -19.68 14.47 -8.49
N ILE A 196 -20.87 14.05 -8.03
CA ILE A 196 -21.64 12.97 -8.64
C ILE A 196 -22.06 13.38 -10.06
N SER A 197 -22.55 14.60 -10.26
CA SER A 197 -22.93 15.10 -11.59
C SER A 197 -21.72 15.19 -12.53
N GLU A 198 -20.57 15.63 -12.04
CA GLU A 198 -19.34 15.68 -12.83
C GLU A 198 -18.89 14.27 -13.25
N ALA A 199 -18.88 13.31 -12.32
CA ALA A 199 -18.60 11.91 -12.61
C ALA A 199 -19.63 11.29 -13.55
N TYR A 200 -20.91 11.66 -13.43
CA TYR A 200 -21.98 11.18 -14.31
C TYR A 200 -21.89 11.77 -15.74
N LYS A 201 -21.34 12.98 -15.89
CA LYS A 201 -21.09 13.60 -17.21
C LYS A 201 -19.79 13.12 -17.85
N LYS A 202 -18.79 12.78 -17.04
CA LYS A 202 -17.47 12.32 -17.50
C LYS A 202 -17.37 10.80 -17.45
N GLY A 203 -17.30 10.15 -18.59
CA GLY A 203 -17.16 8.69 -18.67
C GLY A 203 -18.14 8.05 -19.64
N ARG A 204 -18.18 6.72 -19.67
CA ARG A 204 -19.08 5.97 -20.57
C ARG A 204 -20.55 6.22 -20.22
N GLU A 205 -21.40 6.15 -21.24
CA GLU A 205 -22.83 6.20 -21.03
C GLU A 205 -23.31 4.97 -20.24
N LEU A 206 -24.29 5.20 -19.37
CA LEU A 206 -24.97 4.13 -18.65
C LEU A 206 -26.06 3.50 -19.53
N SER A 207 -26.14 2.18 -19.52
CA SER A 207 -27.25 1.46 -20.16
C SER A 207 -28.59 1.76 -19.46
N SER A 208 -29.70 1.38 -20.08
CA SER A 208 -31.02 1.53 -19.47
C SER A 208 -31.15 0.76 -18.16
N GLU A 209 -30.62 -0.47 -18.11
CA GLU A 209 -30.59 -1.30 -16.89
C GLU A 209 -29.77 -0.65 -15.77
N GLU A 210 -28.64 -0.04 -16.11
CA GLU A 210 -27.79 0.69 -15.17
C GLU A 210 -28.49 1.94 -14.61
N LYS A 211 -29.21 2.66 -15.48
CA LYS A 211 -30.01 3.83 -15.08
C LYS A 211 -31.15 3.43 -14.13
N GLU A 212 -31.82 2.31 -14.40
CA GLU A 212 -32.87 1.76 -13.55
C GLU A 212 -32.32 1.31 -12.19
N TRP A 213 -31.21 0.59 -12.18
CA TRP A 213 -30.55 0.15 -10.95
C TRP A 213 -30.10 1.31 -10.04
N LEU A 214 -29.63 2.42 -10.62
CA LEU A 214 -29.26 3.63 -9.85
C LEU A 214 -30.44 4.50 -9.43
N ALA A 215 -31.62 4.34 -10.03
CA ALA A 215 -32.74 5.26 -9.81
C ALA A 215 -33.12 5.42 -8.33
N PRO A 216 -33.20 4.35 -7.51
CA PRO A 216 -33.49 4.47 -6.08
C PRO A 216 -32.41 5.27 -5.34
N THR A 217 -31.14 4.98 -5.62
CA THR A 217 -29.99 5.66 -5.02
C THR A 217 -29.95 7.15 -5.39
N ILE A 218 -30.27 7.50 -6.63
CA ILE A 218 -30.33 8.88 -7.10
C ILE A 218 -31.52 9.61 -6.45
N GLN A 219 -32.67 8.97 -6.29
CA GLN A 219 -33.83 9.54 -5.60
C GLN A 219 -33.52 9.82 -4.13
N PHE A 220 -32.91 8.85 -3.44
CA PHE A 220 -32.40 8.99 -2.09
C PHE A 220 -31.45 10.19 -1.95
N LEU A 221 -30.52 10.38 -2.89
CA LEU A 221 -29.59 11.54 -2.90
C LEU A 221 -30.27 12.90 -3.14
N LYS A 222 -31.47 12.92 -3.70
CA LYS A 222 -32.25 14.15 -3.87
C LYS A 222 -32.98 14.53 -2.57
N ASN A 223 -33.34 13.56 -1.73
CA ASN A 223 -33.96 13.81 -0.44
C ASN A 223 -32.89 14.13 0.63
N GLU A 224 -32.77 15.41 0.99
CA GLU A 224 -31.73 15.86 1.94
C GLU A 224 -31.94 15.32 3.35
N ASP A 225 -33.18 15.12 3.79
CA ASP A 225 -33.48 14.60 5.12
C ASP A 225 -33.09 13.12 5.24
N GLU A 226 -33.45 12.31 4.23
CA GLU A 226 -33.03 10.91 4.16
C GLU A 226 -31.51 10.76 4.06
N LEU A 227 -30.86 11.59 3.23
CA LEU A 227 -29.41 11.58 3.10
C LEU A 227 -28.73 11.97 4.41
N ASN A 228 -29.22 13.00 5.09
CA ASN A 228 -28.69 13.40 6.40
C ASN A 228 -28.89 12.30 7.44
N ALA A 229 -30.08 11.68 7.50
CA ALA A 229 -30.38 10.56 8.40
C ALA A 229 -29.44 9.37 8.15
N PHE A 230 -29.18 9.03 6.88
CA PHE A 230 -28.21 8.01 6.51
C PHE A 230 -26.78 8.37 6.94
N ILE A 231 -26.34 9.61 6.68
CA ILE A 231 -25.01 10.10 7.06
C ILE A 231 -24.81 10.07 8.59
N LEU A 232 -25.86 10.26 9.38
CA LEU A 232 -25.79 10.17 10.84
C LEU A 232 -25.32 8.79 11.33
N ASN A 233 -25.52 7.71 10.57
CA ASN A 233 -24.98 6.40 10.94
C ASN A 233 -23.44 6.39 11.00
N PHE A 234 -22.78 7.28 10.27
CA PHE A 234 -21.31 7.42 10.26
C PHE A 234 -20.78 8.36 11.33
N LYS A 235 -21.67 8.97 12.15
CA LYS A 235 -21.23 9.73 13.32
C LYS A 235 -20.53 8.77 14.28
N LYS A 236 -19.38 9.19 14.84
CA LYS A 236 -18.55 8.38 15.75
C LYS A 236 -19.37 7.59 16.78
N ASP A 237 -20.27 8.27 17.49
CA ASP A 237 -21.06 7.65 18.57
C ASP A 237 -21.97 6.52 18.04
N ASN A 238 -22.51 6.65 16.83
CA ASN A 238 -23.33 5.61 16.21
C ASN A 238 -22.44 4.50 15.65
N TRP A 239 -21.36 4.89 14.97
CA TRP A 239 -20.42 3.97 14.33
C TRP A 239 -19.76 3.00 15.31
N GLU A 240 -19.38 3.47 16.49
CA GLU A 240 -18.72 2.61 17.49
C GLU A 240 -19.67 1.59 18.13
N ASN A 241 -20.98 1.87 18.13
CA ASN A 241 -22.01 1.04 18.76
C ASN A 241 -22.59 -0.04 17.84
N ILE A 242 -22.42 0.08 16.52
CA ILE A 242 -22.91 -0.91 15.56
C ILE A 242 -21.87 -2.00 15.27
N ASN A 243 -22.36 -3.20 14.93
CA ASN A 243 -21.50 -4.34 14.63
C ASN A 243 -20.93 -4.29 13.19
N ILE A 244 -19.96 -5.17 12.88
CA ILE A 244 -19.31 -5.22 11.56
C ILE A 244 -20.32 -5.46 10.43
N LYS A 245 -21.33 -6.31 10.63
CA LYS A 245 -22.38 -6.59 9.64
C LYS A 245 -23.15 -5.31 9.27
N GLN A 246 -23.54 -4.53 10.27
CA GLN A 246 -24.21 -3.24 10.05
C GLN A 246 -23.27 -2.23 9.38
N LYS A 247 -22.02 -2.13 9.84
CA LYS A 247 -21.00 -1.27 9.20
C LYS A 247 -20.81 -1.62 7.73
N PHE A 248 -20.72 -2.90 7.40
CA PHE A 248 -20.61 -3.39 6.02
C PHE A 248 -21.80 -2.94 5.18
N LYS A 249 -23.04 -3.18 5.64
CA LYS A 249 -24.26 -2.81 4.90
C LYS A 249 -24.31 -1.31 4.60
N ILE A 250 -24.01 -0.47 5.59
CA ILE A 250 -24.07 0.99 5.43
C ILE A 250 -22.95 1.49 4.49
N ILE A 251 -21.75 0.89 4.52
CA ILE A 251 -20.68 1.20 3.55
C ILE A 251 -21.08 0.72 2.15
N HIS A 252 -21.72 -0.44 2.02
CA HIS A 252 -22.15 -0.98 0.72
C HIS A 252 -23.19 -0.09 0.04
N GLU A 253 -24.16 0.46 0.80
CA GLU A 253 -25.09 1.45 0.23
C GLU A 253 -24.37 2.69 -0.32
N LEU A 254 -23.33 3.17 0.37
CA LEU A 254 -22.52 4.27 -0.12
C LEU A 254 -21.65 3.86 -1.32
N SER A 255 -21.21 2.61 -1.39
CA SER A 255 -20.38 2.11 -2.49
C SER A 255 -21.16 1.98 -3.80
N LYS A 256 -22.49 1.84 -3.76
CA LYS A 256 -23.37 1.97 -4.94
C LYS A 256 -23.24 3.32 -5.62
N ILE A 257 -22.98 4.38 -4.86
CA ILE A 257 -22.70 5.72 -5.43
C ILE A 257 -21.26 5.77 -5.94
N THR A 258 -20.33 5.12 -5.24
CA THR A 258 -18.92 5.01 -5.66
C THR A 258 -18.76 4.41 -7.07
N THR A 259 -19.64 3.49 -7.49
CA THR A 259 -19.60 2.90 -8.83
C THR A 259 -19.74 3.95 -9.95
N ILE A 260 -20.48 5.04 -9.72
CA ILE A 260 -20.63 6.15 -10.68
C ILE A 260 -19.26 6.78 -10.99
N PHE A 261 -18.42 6.94 -9.97
CA PHE A 261 -17.07 7.49 -10.12
C PHE A 261 -16.11 6.52 -10.82
N LEU A 262 -16.41 5.23 -10.85
CA LEU A 262 -15.52 4.17 -11.35
C LEU A 262 -16.01 3.52 -12.65
N ARG A 263 -17.16 3.94 -13.18
CA ARG A 263 -17.90 3.27 -14.27
C ARG A 263 -17.11 2.98 -15.53
N ASP A 264 -16.07 3.77 -15.83
CA ASP A 264 -15.27 3.60 -17.05
C ASP A 264 -14.51 2.28 -17.10
N ASN A 265 -14.21 1.69 -15.94
CA ASN A 265 -13.52 0.41 -15.84
C ASN A 265 -14.38 -0.66 -15.15
N LEU A 266 -15.67 -0.41 -14.94
CA LEU A 266 -16.62 -1.42 -14.48
C LEU A 266 -17.35 -2.03 -15.68
N LYS A 267 -17.46 -3.36 -15.69
CA LYS A 267 -18.26 -4.08 -16.69
C LYS A 267 -19.71 -3.57 -16.70
N ASN A 268 -20.28 -3.46 -15.51
CA ASN A 268 -21.58 -2.86 -15.24
C ASN A 268 -21.50 -2.20 -13.84
N ILE A 269 -22.15 -1.05 -13.64
CA ILE A 269 -22.21 -0.41 -12.32
C ILE A 269 -23.02 -1.22 -11.29
N SER A 270 -23.94 -2.09 -11.73
CA SER A 270 -24.70 -2.99 -10.86
C SER A 270 -23.92 -4.23 -10.40
N VAL A 271 -22.62 -4.32 -10.74
CA VAL A 271 -21.76 -5.46 -10.40
C VAL A 271 -21.75 -5.79 -8.91
N ILE A 272 -21.96 -4.81 -8.03
CA ILE A 272 -21.96 -5.02 -6.58
C ILE A 272 -23.31 -5.44 -5.99
N SER A 273 -24.36 -5.53 -6.82
CA SER A 273 -25.73 -6.01 -6.55
C SER A 273 -26.19 -5.87 -5.07
N GLU A 274 -26.49 -6.98 -4.40
CA GLU A 274 -26.91 -7.10 -2.99
C GLU A 274 -25.72 -7.09 -2.00
N GLY A 275 -24.51 -7.31 -2.50
CA GLY A 275 -23.28 -7.24 -1.70
C GLY A 275 -22.80 -8.55 -1.09
N ASP A 276 -23.51 -9.66 -1.25
CA ASP A 276 -23.09 -10.97 -0.70
C ASP A 276 -21.74 -11.43 -1.25
N GLU A 277 -21.53 -11.37 -2.57
CA GLU A 277 -20.23 -11.69 -3.20
C GLU A 277 -19.12 -10.77 -2.70
N VAL A 278 -19.42 -9.49 -2.49
CA VAL A 278 -18.46 -8.52 -1.92
C VAL A 278 -18.09 -8.92 -0.49
N TYR A 279 -19.07 -9.37 0.29
CA TYR A 279 -18.85 -9.84 1.66
C TYR A 279 -18.02 -11.11 1.69
N GLU A 280 -18.34 -12.12 0.88
CA GLU A 280 -17.61 -13.40 0.81
C GLU A 280 -16.13 -13.21 0.43
N ALA A 281 -15.86 -12.33 -0.52
CA ALA A 281 -14.51 -12.00 -0.94
C ALA A 281 -13.70 -11.17 0.10
N LEU A 282 -14.37 -10.52 1.06
CA LEU A 282 -13.72 -9.59 2.01
C LEU A 282 -13.88 -9.93 3.49
N TYR A 283 -14.74 -10.87 3.90
CA TYR A 283 -15.14 -11.03 5.30
C TYR A 283 -13.94 -11.17 6.24
N ALA A 284 -12.88 -11.86 5.82
CA ALA A 284 -11.68 -12.06 6.63
C ALA A 284 -10.90 -10.77 6.94
N TYR A 285 -11.09 -9.73 6.12
CA TYR A 285 -10.43 -8.43 6.27
C TYR A 285 -11.29 -7.40 7.02
N LEU A 286 -12.62 -7.56 7.03
CA LEU A 286 -13.53 -6.59 7.66
C LEU A 286 -13.20 -6.33 9.14
N PRO A 287 -12.87 -7.35 9.97
CA PRO A 287 -12.45 -7.11 11.35
C PRO A 287 -11.24 -6.22 11.51
N LEU A 288 -10.29 -6.26 10.57
CA LEU A 288 -9.07 -5.45 10.66
C LEU A 288 -9.37 -3.94 10.55
N PHE A 289 -10.46 -3.58 9.86
CA PHE A 289 -10.77 -2.18 9.54
C PHE A 289 -12.04 -1.63 10.21
N LEU A 290 -13.02 -2.50 10.49
CA LEU A 290 -14.35 -2.10 10.94
C LEU A 290 -14.58 -2.38 12.43
N SER A 291 -13.70 -3.13 13.10
CA SER A 291 -13.85 -3.41 14.54
C SER A 291 -13.52 -2.19 15.38
N SER A 292 -14.39 -1.85 16.33
CA SER A 292 -14.13 -0.85 17.36
C SER A 292 -13.56 -1.47 18.65
N SER A 293 -13.64 -2.80 18.79
CA SER A 293 -13.09 -3.55 19.92
C SER A 293 -12.63 -4.94 19.49
N LYS A 294 -11.84 -5.62 20.33
CA LYS A 294 -11.45 -7.03 20.09
C LYS A 294 -12.67 -7.96 20.03
N GLU A 295 -13.70 -7.69 20.82
CA GLU A 295 -14.94 -8.45 20.81
C GLU A 295 -15.71 -8.28 19.49
N GLN A 296 -15.73 -7.05 18.94
CA GLN A 296 -16.27 -6.81 17.60
C GLN A 296 -15.42 -7.47 16.49
N GLY A 297 -14.15 -7.78 16.75
CA GLY A 297 -13.23 -8.40 15.79
C GLY A 297 -13.52 -9.87 15.47
N LYS A 298 -14.39 -10.53 16.23
CA LYS A 298 -14.81 -11.90 15.95
C LYS A 298 -16.00 -11.88 14.99
N ILE A 299 -15.96 -12.71 13.95
CA ILE A 299 -17.02 -12.80 12.93
C ILE A 299 -17.39 -14.24 12.63
N ASN A 300 -18.58 -14.47 12.09
CA ASN A 300 -18.95 -15.76 11.55
C ASN A 300 -18.52 -15.86 10.08
N ILE A 301 -17.87 -16.98 9.75
CA ILE A 301 -17.09 -17.26 8.53
C ILE A 301 -17.99 -17.62 7.34
N LYS A 302 -19.24 -18.07 7.55
CA LYS A 302 -20.07 -18.62 6.46
C LYS A 302 -21.48 -18.04 6.35
N THR A 303 -22.03 -17.52 7.44
CA THR A 303 -23.37 -16.97 7.47
C THR A 303 -23.37 -15.75 8.37
N PHE A 304 -24.19 -14.77 8.06
CA PHE A 304 -24.38 -13.63 8.95
C PHE A 304 -24.94 -14.02 10.34
N ASP A 305 -25.35 -15.28 10.53
CA ASP A 305 -25.96 -15.84 11.73
C ASP A 305 -25.16 -17.06 12.21
N GLY A 306 -24.59 -16.99 13.42
CA GLY A 306 -23.88 -18.11 14.08
C GLY A 306 -22.68 -17.67 14.93
N ALA A 307 -21.88 -18.64 15.41
CA ALA A 307 -20.84 -18.39 16.41
C ALA A 307 -19.66 -17.56 15.86
N LEU A 308 -19.33 -16.49 16.57
CA LEU A 308 -18.22 -15.60 16.23
C LEU A 308 -16.88 -16.31 16.46
N LYS A 309 -16.00 -16.26 15.45
CA LYS A 309 -14.66 -16.86 15.50
C LYS A 309 -13.61 -15.81 15.22
N THR A 310 -12.42 -16.07 15.73
CA THR A 310 -11.20 -15.36 15.34
C THR A 310 -10.86 -15.77 13.93
N VAL A 311 -10.85 -14.80 13.03
CA VAL A 311 -10.50 -14.99 11.62
C VAL A 311 -9.09 -14.51 11.36
N HIS A 312 -8.40 -15.18 10.46
CA HIS A 312 -7.10 -14.78 9.96
C HIS A 312 -7.26 -14.26 8.54
N SER A 313 -6.46 -13.28 8.15
CA SER A 313 -6.37 -12.81 6.76
C SER A 313 -4.93 -12.62 6.34
N MET A 314 -4.68 -12.81 5.05
CA MET A 314 -3.38 -12.50 4.48
C MET A 314 -3.11 -10.99 4.58
N CYS A 315 -1.95 -10.59 5.08
CA CYS A 315 -1.58 -9.19 5.20
C CYS A 315 -1.60 -8.53 3.81
N PRO A 316 -2.33 -7.43 3.60
CA PRO A 316 -2.36 -6.77 2.29
C PRO A 316 -0.98 -6.24 1.86
N ILE A 317 -0.12 -5.97 2.85
CA ILE A 317 1.22 -5.42 2.67
C ILE A 317 2.25 -6.56 2.64
N ASN A 318 2.94 -6.73 1.51
CA ASN A 318 4.11 -7.60 1.48
C ASN A 318 5.24 -7.00 2.33
N GLN A 319 5.56 -7.67 3.44
CA GLN A 319 6.61 -7.25 4.37
C GLN A 319 7.95 -7.94 4.15
N LYS A 320 8.07 -8.85 3.17
CA LYS A 320 9.29 -9.65 2.91
C LYS A 320 10.57 -8.85 3.10
N ASP A 321 10.74 -7.79 2.31
CA ASP A 321 12.01 -7.04 2.27
C ASP A 321 12.20 -6.05 3.42
N PHE A 322 11.11 -5.63 4.06
CA PHE A 322 11.10 -4.53 5.04
C PHE A 322 10.18 -4.88 6.22
N ASN A 323 10.49 -5.98 6.90
CA ASN A 323 9.80 -6.43 8.11
C ASN A 323 10.46 -5.78 9.34
N PRO A 324 9.79 -4.83 10.01
CA PRO A 324 10.40 -4.11 11.13
C PRO A 324 10.66 -4.99 12.35
N ALA A 325 9.85 -6.05 12.59
CA ALA A 325 10.11 -7.01 13.66
C ALA A 325 11.41 -7.78 13.42
N TRP A 326 11.68 -8.16 12.17
CA TRP A 326 12.93 -8.84 11.81
C TRP A 326 14.12 -7.88 11.84
N THR A 327 13.95 -6.63 11.42
CA THR A 327 14.97 -5.58 11.57
C THR A 327 15.36 -5.41 13.04
N ILE A 328 14.39 -5.40 13.97
CA ILE A 328 14.65 -5.32 15.41
C ILE A 328 15.42 -6.57 15.88
N LYS A 329 14.97 -7.77 15.49
CA LYS A 329 15.66 -9.04 15.82
C LYS A 329 17.12 -9.02 15.34
N HIS A 330 17.36 -8.54 14.13
CA HIS A 330 18.68 -8.45 13.53
C HIS A 330 19.58 -7.45 14.24
N SER A 331 19.06 -6.24 14.48
CA SER A 331 19.79 -5.18 15.16
C SER A 331 20.24 -5.59 16.57
N LYS A 332 19.45 -6.41 17.28
CA LYS A 332 19.80 -6.91 18.61
C LYS A 332 20.97 -7.91 18.61
N LYS A 333 21.26 -8.57 17.47
CA LYS A 333 22.29 -9.63 17.35
C LYS A 333 23.72 -9.08 17.43
N PHE A 334 23.97 -7.88 16.93
CA PHE A 334 25.34 -7.35 16.79
C PHE A 334 25.63 -6.25 17.81
N LYS A 335 26.78 -6.34 18.49
CA LYS A 335 27.20 -5.36 19.51
C LYS A 335 27.29 -3.93 18.97
N GLU A 336 27.68 -3.76 17.71
CA GLU A 336 27.81 -2.43 17.09
C GLU A 336 26.48 -1.80 16.73
N TYR A 337 25.46 -2.57 16.32
CA TYR A 337 24.09 -2.07 16.17
C TYR A 337 23.53 -1.55 17.49
N LYS A 338 23.93 -2.12 18.63
CA LYS A 338 23.54 -1.60 19.96
C LYS A 338 24.10 -0.20 20.24
N LYS A 339 25.17 0.23 19.56
CA LYS A 339 25.69 1.60 19.65
C LYS A 339 24.78 2.60 18.95
N ILE A 340 24.08 2.19 17.90
CA ILE A 340 23.05 2.98 17.22
C ILE A 340 21.78 2.92 18.07
N LYS A 341 21.63 3.85 19.01
CA LYS A 341 20.47 3.89 19.91
C LYS A 341 19.19 4.28 19.15
N PHE A 342 18.22 3.37 19.14
CA PHE A 342 16.86 3.61 18.63
C PHE A 342 15.82 2.86 19.49
N ARG A 343 14.58 3.38 19.52
CA ARG A 343 13.43 2.72 20.15
C ARG A 343 12.69 1.85 19.13
N ALA A 344 12.39 0.60 19.49
CA ALA A 344 11.72 -0.37 18.63
C ALA A 344 10.31 0.09 18.19
N GLU A 345 9.52 0.63 19.11
CA GLU A 345 8.18 1.17 18.82
C GLU A 345 8.21 2.30 17.80
N LYS A 346 9.18 3.23 17.92
CA LYS A 346 9.38 4.30 16.95
C LYS A 346 9.81 3.78 15.59
N LEU A 347 10.51 2.65 15.49
CA LEU A 347 10.85 2.03 14.21
C LEU A 347 9.60 1.46 13.53
N MET A 348 8.75 0.75 14.29
CA MET A 348 7.46 0.26 13.79
C MET A 348 6.60 1.43 13.30
N ASP A 349 6.49 2.49 14.10
CA ASP A 349 5.70 3.68 13.77
C ASP A 349 6.28 4.43 12.55
N PHE A 350 7.61 4.53 12.45
CA PHE A 350 8.28 5.12 11.29
C PHE A 350 7.92 4.38 9.99
N VAL A 351 8.05 3.04 9.98
CA VAL A 351 7.70 2.23 8.81
C VAL A 351 6.22 2.37 8.46
N ALA A 352 5.34 2.39 9.47
CA ALA A 352 3.90 2.57 9.27
C ALA A 352 3.59 3.93 8.61
N ARG A 353 4.21 5.02 9.06
CA ARG A 353 4.00 6.37 8.50
C ARG A 353 4.57 6.53 7.09
N VAL A 354 5.72 5.93 6.80
CA VAL A 354 6.29 5.90 5.45
C VAL A 354 5.34 5.17 4.50
N ARG A 355 4.83 4.00 4.90
CA ARG A 355 3.85 3.23 4.10
C ARG A 355 2.54 4.00 3.93
N TYR A 356 2.00 4.58 4.99
CA TYR A 356 0.81 5.44 4.94
C TYR A 356 0.96 6.56 3.92
N SER A 357 2.05 7.34 4.01
CA SER A 357 2.23 8.53 3.19
C SER A 357 2.44 8.19 1.72
N THR A 358 3.23 7.16 1.44
CA THR A 358 3.49 6.68 0.08
C THR A 358 2.26 6.03 -0.55
N TYR A 359 1.52 5.20 0.20
CA TYR A 359 0.30 4.56 -0.32
C TYR A 359 -0.86 5.53 -0.48
N TYR A 360 -0.96 6.56 0.38
CA TYR A 360 -1.92 7.65 0.19
C TYR A 360 -1.72 8.31 -1.19
N MET A 361 -0.47 8.62 -1.53
CA MET A 361 -0.15 9.21 -2.83
C MET A 361 -0.33 8.23 -4.00
N GLU A 362 -0.08 6.94 -3.81
CA GLU A 362 -0.41 5.92 -4.82
C GLU A 362 -1.92 5.87 -5.07
N MET A 363 -2.75 5.94 -4.03
CA MET A 363 -4.21 6.01 -4.16
C MET A 363 -4.68 7.29 -4.85
N VAL A 364 -4.09 8.45 -4.54
CA VAL A 364 -4.33 9.70 -5.28
C VAL A 364 -4.07 9.50 -6.77
N ASN A 365 -2.92 8.93 -7.14
CA ASN A 365 -2.56 8.70 -8.54
C ASN A 365 -3.51 7.75 -9.25
N LYS A 366 -3.93 6.67 -8.59
CA LYS A 366 -4.87 5.68 -9.15
C LYS A 366 -6.25 6.27 -9.38
N THR A 367 -6.77 6.99 -8.38
CA THR A 367 -8.11 7.61 -8.43
C THR A 367 -8.16 8.90 -9.23
N LYS A 368 -6.99 9.45 -9.60
CA LYS A 368 -6.86 10.50 -10.60
C LYS A 368 -7.02 10.01 -12.04
N ARG A 369 -6.91 8.71 -12.30
CA ARG A 369 -7.21 8.11 -13.61
C ARG A 369 -8.71 8.26 -13.90
N ASN A 370 -9.09 8.24 -15.17
CA ASN A 370 -10.48 8.41 -15.65
C ASN A 370 -11.03 9.82 -15.38
N ASN A 371 -12.21 9.97 -14.76
CA ASN A 371 -12.81 11.29 -14.48
C ASN A 371 -12.06 12.12 -13.43
N GLY A 372 -11.19 11.51 -12.62
CA GLY A 372 -10.29 12.16 -11.67
C GLY A 372 -10.92 12.72 -10.38
N VAL A 373 -12.25 12.65 -10.22
CA VAL A 373 -12.98 13.34 -9.14
C VAL A 373 -12.58 12.82 -7.75
N LEU A 374 -12.45 11.50 -7.59
CA LEU A 374 -12.01 10.89 -6.33
C LEU A 374 -10.57 11.29 -5.98
N GLY A 375 -9.69 11.33 -6.98
CA GLY A 375 -8.32 11.80 -6.81
C GLY A 375 -8.23 13.27 -6.39
N ASP A 376 -9.07 14.14 -6.97
CA ASP A 376 -9.19 15.54 -6.55
C ASP A 376 -9.63 15.67 -5.08
N CYS A 377 -10.59 14.85 -4.65
CA CYS A 377 -11.04 14.81 -3.26
C CYS A 377 -9.90 14.41 -2.32
N LEU A 378 -9.15 13.35 -2.62
CA LEU A 378 -8.00 12.93 -1.80
C LEU A 378 -6.90 14.01 -1.74
N ILE A 379 -6.62 14.72 -2.84
CA ILE A 379 -5.67 15.84 -2.81
C ILE A 379 -6.20 16.95 -1.92
N SER A 380 -7.49 17.28 -2.00
CA SER A 380 -8.10 18.33 -1.20
C SER A 380 -7.94 18.11 0.32
N PHE A 381 -8.08 16.85 0.78
CA PHE A 381 -7.91 16.49 2.20
C PHE A 381 -6.50 16.74 2.73
N LYS A 382 -5.49 16.75 1.84
CA LYS A 382 -4.08 16.94 2.18
C LYS A 382 -3.45 18.09 1.39
N LYS A 383 -4.27 19.08 0.97
CA LYS A 383 -3.88 20.18 0.07
C LYS A 383 -2.64 20.94 0.55
N VAL A 384 -2.53 21.19 1.85
CA VAL A 384 -1.35 21.89 2.42
C VAL A 384 -0.05 21.13 2.16
N GLY A 385 -0.05 19.81 2.36
CA GLY A 385 1.13 18.99 2.12
C GLY A 385 1.42 18.80 0.63
N ILE A 386 0.43 18.28 -0.10
CA ILE A 386 0.59 17.83 -1.50
C ILE A 386 0.77 19.00 -2.47
N VAL A 387 -0.06 20.05 -2.34
CA VAL A 387 -0.12 21.17 -3.29
C VAL A 387 0.78 22.30 -2.80
N LYS A 388 0.56 22.80 -1.57
CA LYS A 388 1.23 24.04 -1.10
C LYS A 388 2.68 23.86 -0.65
N THR A 389 3.05 22.66 -0.20
CA THR A 389 4.37 22.41 0.38
C THR A 389 5.28 21.62 -0.56
N MET A 390 4.77 20.51 -1.10
CA MET A 390 5.54 19.62 -1.98
C MET A 390 5.43 19.97 -3.46
N ASN A 391 4.44 20.79 -3.86
CA ASN A 391 4.16 21.15 -5.25
C ASN A 391 4.00 19.95 -6.20
N PHE A 392 3.51 18.81 -5.71
CA PHE A 392 3.25 17.66 -6.59
C PHE A 392 2.10 17.92 -7.57
N TYR A 393 1.17 18.78 -7.17
CA TYR A 393 0.07 19.23 -8.01
C TYR A 393 -0.04 20.75 -7.97
N SER A 394 -0.48 21.34 -9.08
CA SER A 394 -0.96 22.72 -9.17
C SER A 394 -2.49 22.73 -9.11
N GLU A 395 -3.07 23.81 -8.59
CA GLU A 395 -4.52 24.02 -8.60
C GLU A 395 -4.89 25.01 -9.70
N ILE A 396 -5.74 24.58 -10.64
CA ILE A 396 -6.24 25.37 -11.76
C ILE A 396 -7.75 25.17 -11.81
N ASP A 397 -8.53 26.25 -11.69
CA ASP A 397 -10.00 26.24 -11.70
C ASP A 397 -10.65 25.20 -10.75
N GLY A 398 -10.05 25.02 -9.56
CA GLY A 398 -10.53 24.07 -8.55
C GLY A 398 -10.25 22.60 -8.86
N LYS A 399 -9.45 22.31 -9.89
CA LYS A 399 -8.92 20.98 -10.20
C LYS A 399 -7.43 20.91 -9.94
N PHE A 400 -6.93 19.71 -9.67
CA PHE A 400 -5.51 19.47 -9.43
C PHE A 400 -4.82 18.83 -10.65
N GLU A 401 -3.84 19.52 -11.23
CA GLU A 401 -3.00 19.03 -12.31
C GLU A 401 -1.64 18.59 -11.79
N PHE A 402 -1.12 17.49 -12.34
CA PHE A 402 0.13 16.89 -11.87
C PHE A 402 1.34 17.66 -12.41
N ASN A 403 2.29 18.03 -11.54
CA ASN A 403 3.46 18.82 -11.93
C ASN A 403 4.73 17.95 -12.02
N TYR A 404 5.14 17.29 -10.93
CA TYR A 404 6.42 16.55 -10.88
C TYR A 404 6.31 15.16 -10.24
N LYS A 405 7.23 14.26 -10.67
CA LYS A 405 7.28 12.83 -10.28
C LYS A 405 7.28 12.62 -8.76
N ASN A 406 6.18 12.05 -8.28
CA ASN A 406 6.02 11.55 -6.91
C ASN A 406 6.98 10.37 -6.61
N VAL A 407 7.30 10.15 -5.33
CA VAL A 407 8.08 9.01 -4.86
C VAL A 407 7.15 7.85 -4.46
N LYS A 408 7.55 6.61 -4.77
CA LYS A 408 6.81 5.39 -4.42
C LYS A 408 7.54 4.63 -3.33
N PHE A 409 6.82 3.88 -2.50
CA PHE A 409 7.45 3.00 -1.50
C PHE A 409 8.40 2.00 -2.16
N LYS A 410 8.01 1.50 -3.35
CA LYS A 410 8.80 0.53 -4.11
C LYS A 410 10.14 1.09 -4.60
N SER A 411 10.33 2.41 -4.65
CA SER A 411 11.58 3.07 -5.09
C SER A 411 12.73 2.91 -4.10
N ILE A 412 12.44 2.56 -2.84
CA ILE A 412 13.46 2.29 -1.83
C ILE A 412 14.27 1.06 -2.24
N ASN A 413 15.58 1.25 -2.45
CA ASN A 413 16.53 0.18 -2.75
C ASN A 413 17.92 0.48 -2.15
N LEU A 414 18.03 0.38 -0.82
CA LEU A 414 19.30 0.50 -0.10
C LEU A 414 20.02 -0.84 0.02
N ASP A 415 20.35 -1.47 -1.12
CA ASP A 415 21.33 -2.56 -1.13
C ASP A 415 22.75 -2.06 -0.79
N THR A 416 23.72 -2.97 -0.60
CA THR A 416 25.10 -2.57 -0.24
C THR A 416 25.70 -1.59 -1.25
N LYS A 417 25.42 -1.78 -2.55
CA LYS A 417 25.95 -0.94 -3.63
C LYS A 417 25.38 0.48 -3.57
N ASN A 418 24.06 0.62 -3.41
CA ASN A 418 23.41 1.91 -3.34
C ASN A 418 23.65 2.60 -2.00
N PHE A 419 23.81 1.85 -0.92
CA PHE A 419 24.26 2.41 0.35
C PHE A 419 25.68 2.97 0.27
N GLN A 420 26.61 2.27 -0.39
CA GLN A 420 27.95 2.81 -0.65
C GLN A 420 27.90 4.12 -1.47
N LYS A 421 27.06 4.17 -2.51
CA LYS A 421 26.84 5.43 -3.27
C LYS A 421 26.33 6.56 -2.38
N LEU A 422 25.42 6.26 -1.44
CA LEU A 422 24.91 7.23 -0.48
C LEU A 422 26.01 7.81 0.43
N LEU A 423 27.08 7.05 0.69
CA LEU A 423 28.24 7.49 1.47
C LEU A 423 29.29 8.24 0.62
N THR A 424 29.37 7.95 -0.68
CA THR A 424 30.32 8.59 -1.58
C THR A 424 30.10 10.10 -1.62
N LYS A 425 31.19 10.88 -1.65
CA LYS A 425 31.10 12.33 -1.83
C LYS A 425 30.52 12.63 -3.21
N ALA A 426 29.57 13.55 -3.25
CA ALA A 426 29.00 14.08 -4.48
C ALA A 426 29.13 15.60 -4.50
N ASP A 427 29.13 16.17 -5.70
CA ASP A 427 29.08 17.61 -5.88
C ASP A 427 27.69 18.17 -5.56
N ARG A 428 27.59 19.50 -5.43
CA ARG A 428 26.39 20.17 -4.88
C ARG A 428 25.13 19.75 -5.62
N PHE A 429 24.12 19.26 -4.88
CA PHE A 429 22.80 18.86 -5.38
C PHE A 429 22.76 17.78 -6.47
N GLU A 430 23.89 17.22 -6.91
CA GLU A 430 23.95 16.18 -7.95
C GLU A 430 23.06 14.99 -7.60
N GLU A 431 23.18 14.49 -6.36
CA GLU A 431 22.38 13.37 -5.87
C GLU A 431 20.90 13.72 -5.71
N ILE A 432 20.53 14.98 -5.52
CA ILE A 432 19.12 15.41 -5.43
C ILE A 432 18.53 15.53 -6.85
N ALA A 433 19.34 16.03 -7.80
CA ALA A 433 18.95 16.18 -9.20
C ALA A 433 18.71 14.82 -9.89
N ASP A 434 19.45 13.77 -9.51
CA ASP A 434 19.11 12.40 -9.89
C ASP A 434 17.94 11.86 -9.05
N TYR A 435 16.74 11.84 -9.64
CA TYR A 435 15.52 11.32 -9.03
C TYR A 435 15.58 9.83 -8.66
N ASN A 436 16.52 9.08 -9.23
CA ASN A 436 16.72 7.67 -8.94
C ASN A 436 17.78 7.42 -7.86
N SER A 437 18.51 8.46 -7.44
CA SER A 437 19.48 8.35 -6.36
C SER A 437 18.77 8.04 -5.04
N GLN A 438 19.40 7.21 -4.21
CA GLN A 438 18.82 6.86 -2.91
C GLN A 438 18.82 8.05 -1.93
N MET A 439 19.69 9.06 -2.12
CA MET A 439 19.61 10.32 -1.37
C MET A 439 18.33 11.06 -1.73
N SER A 440 18.05 11.25 -3.03
CA SER A 440 16.83 11.92 -3.51
C SER A 440 15.58 11.20 -3.01
N ILE A 441 15.52 9.87 -3.19
CA ILE A 441 14.40 9.03 -2.74
C ILE A 441 14.18 9.13 -1.23
N MET A 442 15.25 9.04 -0.42
CA MET A 442 15.17 9.15 1.04
C MET A 442 14.59 10.51 1.45
N LEU A 443 15.17 11.61 0.95
CA LEU A 443 14.75 12.96 1.33
C LEU A 443 13.30 13.27 0.89
N LYS A 444 12.89 12.78 -0.28
CA LYS A 444 11.49 12.89 -0.76
C LYS A 444 10.53 12.07 0.11
N ILE A 445 10.89 10.85 0.50
CA ILE A 445 10.05 10.03 1.38
C ILE A 445 9.88 10.69 2.74
N LEU A 446 10.97 11.24 3.32
CA LEU A 446 10.89 11.95 4.59
C LEU A 446 10.03 13.22 4.46
N SER A 447 10.24 14.01 3.42
CA SER A 447 9.45 15.21 3.13
C SER A 447 7.96 14.89 2.92
N LEU A 448 7.66 13.80 2.19
CA LEU A 448 6.30 13.30 2.01
C LEU A 448 5.69 12.85 3.34
N THR A 449 6.46 12.16 4.17
CA THR A 449 5.99 11.68 5.49
C THR A 449 5.65 12.85 6.40
N ILE A 450 6.50 13.87 6.44
CA ILE A 450 6.26 15.09 7.23
C ILE A 450 5.03 15.86 6.74
N THR A 451 4.80 15.91 5.42
CA THR A 451 3.75 16.75 4.84
C THR A 451 2.37 16.09 4.79
N ILE A 452 2.30 14.78 4.59
CA ILE A 452 1.05 14.02 4.64
C ILE A 452 0.59 13.77 6.08
N ASP A 453 1.55 13.61 6.99
CA ASP A 453 1.31 13.42 8.42
C ASP A 453 2.04 14.46 9.27
N PRO A 454 1.38 15.61 9.57
CA PRO A 454 1.97 16.66 10.40
C PRO A 454 2.32 16.25 11.83
N LYS A 455 1.89 15.06 12.31
CA LYS A 455 2.26 14.54 13.63
C LYS A 455 3.63 13.83 13.62
N ALA A 456 4.16 13.48 12.45
CA ALA A 456 5.47 12.83 12.35
C ALA A 456 6.58 13.67 13.00
N PRO A 457 6.78 14.96 12.67
CA PRO A 457 7.80 15.79 13.29
C PRO A 457 7.82 15.71 14.82
N LYS A 458 6.66 15.90 15.46
CA LYS A 458 6.53 15.81 16.93
C LYS A 458 6.94 14.44 17.46
N THR A 459 6.56 13.36 16.78
CA THR A 459 6.86 11.97 17.18
C THR A 459 8.37 11.69 17.14
N PHE A 460 9.07 12.32 16.20
CA PHE A 460 10.52 12.22 16.01
C PHE A 460 11.26 13.47 16.51
N GLU A 461 10.71 14.12 17.56
CA GLU A 461 11.39 15.18 18.33
C GLU A 461 11.82 16.39 17.47
N TYR A 462 11.07 16.64 16.39
CA TYR A 462 11.35 17.67 15.38
C TYR A 462 12.78 17.58 14.79
N SER A 463 13.41 16.40 14.85
CA SER A 463 14.78 16.16 14.38
C SER A 463 14.76 15.42 13.05
N TRP A 464 15.29 16.06 12.01
CA TRP A 464 15.47 15.43 10.71
C TRP A 464 16.58 14.35 10.76
N GLU A 465 17.59 14.52 11.62
CA GLU A 465 18.64 13.54 11.87
C GLU A 465 18.04 12.24 12.39
N THR A 466 17.09 12.36 13.33
CA THR A 466 16.36 11.21 13.88
C THR A 466 15.56 10.49 12.79
N LEU A 467 14.89 11.23 11.90
CA LEU A 467 14.16 10.65 10.77
C LEU A 467 15.08 9.89 9.80
N ILE A 468 16.26 10.45 9.49
CA ILE A 468 17.27 9.81 8.64
C ILE A 468 17.78 8.52 9.28
N LYS A 469 18.12 8.57 10.57
CA LYS A 469 18.53 7.38 11.32
C LYS A 469 17.47 6.27 11.24
N TYR A 470 16.19 6.59 11.47
CA TYR A 470 15.12 5.60 11.34
C TYR A 470 14.93 5.09 9.92
N TYR A 471 15.13 5.93 8.90
CA TYR A 471 15.10 5.51 7.49
C TYR A 471 16.19 4.46 7.18
N ILE A 472 17.44 4.74 7.55
CA ILE A 472 18.56 3.82 7.33
C ILE A 472 18.37 2.54 8.14
N ILE A 473 17.90 2.65 9.39
CA ILE A 473 17.62 1.47 10.22
C ILE A 473 16.51 0.62 9.62
N ALA A 474 15.44 1.21 9.10
CA ALA A 474 14.31 0.45 8.55
C ALA A 474 14.67 -0.23 7.22
N PHE A 475 15.34 0.49 6.32
CA PHE A 475 15.43 0.11 4.91
C PHE A 475 16.85 -0.22 4.45
N GLY A 476 17.86 0.02 5.27
CA GLY A 476 19.27 -0.17 4.94
C GLY A 476 19.61 -1.61 4.56
N PRO A 477 20.85 -1.83 4.10
CA PRO A 477 21.27 -3.16 3.69
C PRO A 477 21.43 -4.07 4.91
N TYR A 478 21.11 -5.35 4.75
CA TYR A 478 21.29 -6.37 5.77
C TYR A 478 22.08 -7.56 5.25
N LYS A 479 22.98 -8.08 6.09
CA LYS A 479 23.78 -9.27 5.81
C LYS A 479 23.66 -10.23 6.99
N LYS A 480 23.54 -11.53 6.71
CA LYS A 480 23.26 -12.57 7.71
C LYS A 480 24.19 -12.56 8.95
N ASN A 481 25.48 -12.40 8.73
CA ASN A 481 26.52 -12.59 9.74
C ASN A 481 27.34 -11.33 10.05
N MET A 482 26.96 -10.18 9.50
CA MET A 482 27.69 -8.94 9.76
C MET A 482 26.77 -7.73 9.68
N MET A 483 27.20 -6.65 10.33
CA MET A 483 26.59 -5.33 10.19
C MET A 483 27.00 -4.72 8.84
N SER A 484 26.05 -4.11 8.14
CA SER A 484 26.27 -3.55 6.80
C SER A 484 26.64 -2.06 6.81
N TYR A 485 26.42 -1.37 7.93
CA TYR A 485 26.68 0.06 8.11
C TYR A 485 26.92 0.36 9.58
N THR A 486 27.62 1.43 9.91
CA THR A 486 28.07 1.81 11.26
C THR A 486 27.49 3.15 11.71
N TYR A 487 27.75 3.54 12.96
CA TYR A 487 27.41 4.88 13.43
C TYR A 487 28.13 5.98 12.64
N LYS A 488 29.40 5.75 12.25
CA LYS A 488 30.16 6.69 11.40
C LYS A 488 29.52 6.90 10.04
N ASP A 489 28.91 5.85 9.48
CA ASP A 489 28.20 5.95 8.20
C ASP A 489 26.96 6.85 8.32
N LEU A 490 26.25 6.80 9.46
CA LEU A 490 25.15 7.73 9.74
C LEU A 490 25.64 9.17 9.85
N GLU A 491 26.74 9.41 10.58
CA GLU A 491 27.34 10.75 10.71
C GLU A 491 27.75 11.32 9.34
N LEU A 492 28.27 10.49 8.44
CA LEU A 492 28.61 10.91 7.08
C LEU A 492 27.38 11.34 6.27
N ILE A 493 26.28 10.58 6.37
CA ILE A 493 25.01 10.93 5.71
C ILE A 493 24.45 12.23 6.29
N GLU A 494 24.43 12.37 7.62
CA GLU A 494 23.99 13.59 8.31
C GLU A 494 24.84 14.80 7.89
N PHE A 495 26.16 14.65 7.80
CA PHE A 495 27.06 15.70 7.32
C PHE A 495 26.73 16.13 5.88
N LYS A 496 26.48 15.17 4.97
CA LYS A 496 26.08 15.47 3.59
C LYS A 496 24.78 16.27 3.56
N ILE A 497 23.77 15.88 4.34
CA ILE A 497 22.48 16.59 4.39
C ILE A 497 22.64 17.99 4.99
N ASN A 498 23.42 18.15 6.04
CA ASN A 498 23.75 19.48 6.60
C ASN A 498 24.41 20.41 5.57
N LYS A 499 25.32 19.87 4.75
CA LYS A 499 25.93 20.61 3.65
C LYS A 499 24.87 21.04 2.62
N LEU A 500 23.93 20.16 2.28
CA LEU A 500 22.82 20.47 1.36
C LEU A 500 21.85 21.52 1.96
N LEU A 501 21.50 21.42 3.24
CA LEU A 501 20.69 22.41 3.96
C LEU A 501 21.35 23.80 3.98
N THR A 502 22.67 23.84 4.20
CA THR A 502 23.44 25.08 4.16
C THR A 502 23.46 25.70 2.76
N GLN A 503 23.61 24.87 1.73
CA GLN A 503 23.58 25.31 0.33
C GLN A 503 22.19 25.79 -0.09
N TYR A 504 21.13 25.14 0.39
CA TYR A 504 19.74 25.51 0.09
C TYR A 504 19.41 26.95 0.50
N LYS A 505 20.05 27.48 1.57
CA LYS A 505 19.90 28.89 1.98
C LYS A 505 20.19 29.87 0.84
N LYS A 506 21.24 29.60 0.06
CA LYS A 506 21.75 30.45 -1.02
C LYS A 506 21.25 30.05 -2.41
N LEU A 507 20.44 28.99 -2.51
CA LEU A 507 19.91 28.52 -3.77
C LEU A 507 18.85 29.50 -4.30
N GLN A 508 19.00 29.96 -5.54
CA GLN A 508 18.03 30.84 -6.20
C GLN A 508 16.77 30.08 -6.61
N GLN A 509 16.93 28.88 -7.20
CA GLN A 509 15.84 28.03 -7.70
C GLN A 509 15.39 26.98 -6.66
N LYS A 510 14.84 27.45 -5.53
CA LYS A 510 14.45 26.60 -4.40
C LYS A 510 13.32 25.62 -4.73
N GLU A 511 12.47 25.98 -5.68
CA GLU A 511 11.33 25.21 -6.17
C GLU A 511 11.75 23.86 -6.76
N LYS A 512 12.96 23.75 -7.33
CA LYS A 512 13.45 22.52 -7.96
C LYS A 512 13.78 21.38 -6.98
N VAL A 513 13.95 21.70 -5.71
CA VAL A 513 14.36 20.75 -4.66
C VAL A 513 13.48 20.84 -3.42
N ILE A 514 12.34 21.54 -3.52
CA ILE A 514 11.44 21.80 -2.40
C ILE A 514 10.85 20.50 -1.82
N ASP A 515 10.56 19.54 -2.70
CA ASP A 515 10.01 18.22 -2.41
C ASP A 515 11.01 17.28 -1.71
N SER A 516 12.28 17.69 -1.62
CA SER A 516 13.37 16.87 -1.10
C SER A 516 14.00 17.51 0.12
N ILE A 517 14.59 18.71 -0.03
CA ILE A 517 15.34 19.39 1.03
C ILE A 517 14.57 20.54 1.66
N GLY A 518 13.60 21.13 0.94
CA GLY A 518 12.87 22.31 1.40
C GLY A 518 12.06 22.06 2.68
N VAL A 519 11.42 20.90 2.79
CA VAL A 519 10.66 20.52 4.00
C VAL A 519 11.60 20.28 5.18
N LEU A 520 12.72 19.59 4.97
CA LEU A 520 13.73 19.36 6.02
C LEU A 520 14.36 20.67 6.49
N TYR A 521 14.58 21.62 5.56
CA TYR A 521 15.04 22.97 5.89
C TYR A 521 14.04 23.70 6.80
N LYS A 522 12.74 23.64 6.50
CA LYS A 522 11.71 24.21 7.37
C LYS A 522 11.70 23.54 8.74
N LEU A 523 11.83 22.20 8.78
CA LEU A 523 11.88 21.44 10.04
C LEU A 523 13.08 21.86 10.92
N GLN A 524 14.26 22.04 10.32
CA GLN A 524 15.47 22.50 11.03
C GLN A 524 15.28 23.87 11.72
N HIS A 525 14.41 24.73 11.19
CA HIS A 525 14.18 26.09 11.70
C HIS A 525 12.81 26.25 12.38
N PHE A 526 12.12 25.15 12.72
CA PHE A 526 10.79 25.14 13.35
C PHE A 526 10.80 25.53 14.86
N LYS A 527 11.78 26.32 15.31
CA LYS A 527 11.88 26.69 16.73
C LYS A 527 10.79 27.66 17.17
#